data_AF-G1NLF0-F1
#
_entry.id   AF-G1NLF0-F1
#
_cell.length_a   1.000
_cell.length_b   1.000
_cell.length_c   1.000
_cell.angle_alpha   90.00
_cell.angle_beta   90.00
_cell.angle_gamma   90.00
#
_symmetry.space_group_name_H-M   'P 1'
#
loop_
_entity.id
_entity.type
_entity.pdbx_description
1 polymer ?
#
loop_
_entity_poly.entity_id
_entity_poly.type
_entity_poly.pdbx_seq_one_letter_code
_entity_poly.pdbx_strand_id
1 'polypeptide(L)'
;MKAQYALRRTKINLQLLSEVSHSTLKGHRNRLEAFFFSFFFSPTSDLGWISKVYVNPPAVVRHAEQIQKWRTVKGNWQAAWLLKAVTCIDLTTLSGDDTPSNVHRLCFKAKHPIREDLLKAMDMHDKGITVAAVCVYPARVTDAVNTLKAAGCNIPVASVAAGFPSGQTPLETKLAEIRLAVQYGAREIDIVISRSLVLSGQWEGLYEEIRQCREACGEAHMKTILATGELGSLANVYKASMIAMMAGSDFIKTSTGKEVENAILPVGVVMMRAIKEFYWQTGFKVGFKPAGGIRTAKEAITWLMLVKEELGVEWLKPELFRLGASSLLEDIEKQIFHHVTGSYALQHDLAMA
;
A
#
# COMPACT_ATOMS: atom_id res chain seq x y z
N MET A 1 27.86 -49.69 -15.47
CA MET A 1 27.62 -48.61 -14.48
C MET A 1 27.89 -47.27 -15.17
N LYS A 2 26.82 -46.51 -15.45
CA LYS A 2 26.73 -45.11 -15.95
C LYS A 2 27.71 -44.65 -17.05
N ALA A 3 27.22 -44.65 -18.29
CA ALA A 3 27.82 -44.02 -19.46
C ALA A 3 27.55 -42.52 -19.51
N GLN A 4 28.62 -41.74 -19.75
CA GLN A 4 28.59 -40.37 -20.26
C GLN A 4 28.03 -40.37 -21.69
N TYR A 5 27.06 -39.50 -21.98
CA TYR A 5 26.64 -39.21 -23.35
C TYR A 5 26.38 -37.71 -23.56
N ALA A 6 27.30 -37.12 -24.32
CA ALA A 6 27.12 -36.12 -25.38
C ALA A 6 25.97 -35.10 -25.29
N LEU A 7 26.33 -33.84 -24.98
CA LEU A 7 25.62 -32.64 -25.41
C LEU A 7 26.15 -32.21 -26.79
N ARG A 8 25.40 -32.52 -27.86
CA ARG A 8 25.61 -31.99 -29.21
C ARG A 8 24.83 -30.68 -29.38
N ARG A 9 25.59 -29.69 -29.88
CA ARG A 9 25.22 -28.38 -30.44
C ARG A 9 23.87 -28.30 -31.14
N THR A 10 23.14 -27.21 -30.86
CA THR A 10 22.50 -26.41 -31.92
C THR A 10 22.74 -24.94 -31.62
N LYS A 11 23.48 -24.27 -32.52
CA LYS A 11 23.65 -22.83 -32.59
C LYS A 11 22.30 -22.20 -32.93
N ILE A 12 21.84 -21.22 -32.15
CA ILE A 12 20.88 -20.21 -32.61
C ILE A 12 21.60 -18.86 -32.54
N ASN A 13 21.56 -18.15 -33.67
CA ASN A 13 22.22 -16.89 -33.97
C ASN A 13 21.95 -15.80 -32.91
N LEU A 14 23.02 -15.32 -32.26
CA LEU A 14 23.07 -13.98 -31.68
C LEU A 14 23.46 -12.99 -32.79
N GLN A 15 22.47 -12.46 -33.52
CA GLN A 15 22.62 -11.24 -34.31
C GLN A 15 21.23 -10.80 -34.76
N LEU A 16 20.72 -9.73 -34.12
CA LEU A 16 19.54 -8.88 -34.44
C LEU A 16 18.67 -8.62 -33.19
N LEU A 17 19.23 -7.92 -32.19
CA LEU A 17 18.47 -7.20 -31.16
C LEU A 17 19.17 -5.89 -30.75
N SER A 18 19.86 -5.24 -31.71
CA SER A 18 20.10 -3.80 -31.64
C SER A 18 18.98 -3.13 -32.42
N GLU A 19 18.23 -2.23 -31.78
CA GLU A 19 17.08 -1.48 -32.31
C GLU A 19 15.69 -2.09 -32.05
N VAL A 20 15.31 -2.18 -30.78
CA VAL A 20 13.89 -2.07 -30.38
C VAL A 20 13.80 -1.13 -29.19
N SER A 21 13.05 -0.03 -29.34
CA SER A 21 12.86 0.97 -28.30
C SER A 21 12.24 0.38 -27.02
N HIS A 22 12.72 0.83 -25.86
CA HIS A 22 12.27 0.40 -24.52
C HIS A 22 10.75 0.53 -24.26
N SER A 23 10.00 1.28 -25.09
CA SER A 23 8.54 1.40 -25.01
C SER A 23 7.78 0.14 -25.46
N THR A 24 8.33 -0.66 -26.37
CA THR A 24 7.61 -1.79 -26.99
C THR A 24 7.65 -3.07 -26.13
N LEU A 25 8.62 -3.17 -25.22
CA LEU A 25 8.80 -4.33 -24.32
C LEU A 25 7.86 -4.33 -23.12
N LYS A 26 7.33 -3.17 -22.70
CA LYS A 26 6.33 -3.09 -21.60
C LYS A 26 4.97 -3.64 -22.02
N GLY A 27 4.53 -3.40 -23.26
CA GLY A 27 3.22 -3.85 -23.75
C GLY A 27 3.10 -5.36 -23.97
N HIS A 28 4.21 -6.06 -24.23
CA HIS A 28 4.22 -7.52 -24.42
C HIS A 28 4.29 -8.32 -23.11
N ARG A 29 4.78 -7.72 -22.02
CA ARG A 29 4.79 -8.33 -20.69
C ARG A 29 3.37 -8.52 -20.13
N ASN A 30 2.50 -7.52 -20.30
CA ASN A 30 1.10 -7.56 -19.83
C ASN A 30 0.26 -8.64 -20.52
N ARG A 31 0.56 -9.03 -21.77
CA ARG A 31 -0.21 -10.07 -22.50
C ARG A 31 0.20 -11.49 -22.14
N LEU A 32 1.47 -11.74 -21.87
CA LEU A 32 1.96 -13.05 -21.40
C LEU A 32 1.65 -13.28 -19.91
N GLU A 33 1.65 -12.22 -19.09
CA GLU A 33 1.24 -12.28 -17.67
C GLU A 33 -0.27 -12.52 -17.53
N ALA A 34 -1.12 -11.89 -18.35
CA ALA A 34 -2.55 -12.19 -18.39
C ALA A 34 -2.84 -13.65 -18.82
N PHE A 35 -2.01 -14.23 -19.69
CA PHE A 35 -2.14 -15.62 -20.14
C PHE A 35 -1.76 -16.62 -19.04
N PHE A 36 -0.71 -16.35 -18.25
CA PHE A 36 -0.34 -17.17 -17.09
C PHE A 36 -1.36 -17.05 -15.94
N PHE A 37 -1.90 -15.85 -15.72
CA PHE A 37 -2.93 -15.60 -14.72
C PHE A 37 -4.23 -16.35 -15.03
N SER A 38 -4.64 -16.35 -16.31
CA SER A 38 -5.78 -17.13 -16.80
C SER A 38 -5.59 -18.65 -16.71
N PHE A 39 -4.34 -19.15 -16.69
CA PHE A 39 -4.07 -20.59 -16.71
C PHE A 39 -4.00 -21.21 -15.31
N PHE A 40 -3.57 -20.45 -14.29
CA PHE A 40 -3.61 -20.90 -12.88
C PHE A 40 -4.92 -20.53 -12.16
N PHE A 41 -5.59 -19.45 -12.59
CA PHE A 41 -6.83 -18.95 -11.99
C PHE A 41 -7.84 -18.56 -13.07
N SER A 42 -8.25 -19.54 -13.90
CA SER A 42 -9.50 -19.38 -14.66
C SER A 42 -10.64 -19.21 -13.65
N PRO A 43 -11.53 -18.20 -13.77
CA PRO A 43 -12.64 -17.99 -12.84
C PRO A 43 -13.61 -19.19 -12.76
N THR A 44 -13.54 -20.10 -13.74
CA THR A 44 -14.34 -21.33 -13.81
C THR A 44 -13.73 -22.51 -13.06
N SER A 45 -12.47 -22.45 -12.62
CA SER A 45 -11.83 -23.49 -11.81
C SER A 45 -11.85 -23.12 -10.32
N ASP A 46 -13.00 -23.41 -9.72
CA ASP A 46 -13.30 -23.69 -8.30
C ASP A 46 -12.66 -22.76 -7.23
N LEU A 47 -13.31 -21.61 -6.98
CA LEU A 47 -13.14 -20.87 -5.71
C LEU A 47 -13.58 -21.71 -4.48
N GLY A 48 -13.95 -22.98 -4.62
CA GLY A 48 -14.25 -23.90 -3.53
C GLY A 48 -13.10 -24.13 -2.55
N TRP A 49 -11.87 -23.72 -2.84
CA TRP A 49 -10.82 -23.67 -1.82
C TRP A 49 -11.01 -22.49 -0.84
N ILE A 50 -11.59 -21.37 -1.28
CA ILE A 50 -11.88 -20.20 -0.44
C ILE A 50 -12.88 -20.57 0.67
N SER A 51 -13.85 -21.44 0.37
CA SER A 51 -14.80 -21.91 1.39
C SER A 51 -14.12 -22.73 2.49
N LYS A 52 -12.98 -23.38 2.20
CA LYS A 52 -12.20 -24.22 3.11
C LYS A 52 -11.16 -23.46 3.95
N VAL A 53 -10.95 -22.18 3.69
CA VAL A 53 -9.99 -21.37 4.46
C VAL A 53 -10.40 -21.31 5.92
N TYR A 54 -9.45 -21.66 6.79
CA TYR A 54 -9.55 -21.55 8.23
C TYR A 54 -8.43 -20.66 8.76
N VAL A 55 -8.77 -19.73 9.65
CA VAL A 55 -7.80 -18.92 10.39
C VAL A 55 -7.96 -19.27 11.85
N ASN A 56 -6.87 -19.60 12.54
CA ASN A 56 -6.84 -19.85 13.98
C ASN A 56 -6.68 -18.52 14.75
N PRO A 57 -7.76 -17.93 15.31
CA PRO A 57 -7.67 -16.58 15.86
C PRO A 57 -6.76 -16.48 17.10
N PRO A 58 -6.80 -17.41 18.07
CA PRO A 58 -5.86 -17.39 19.21
C PRO A 58 -4.39 -17.40 18.79
N ALA A 59 -4.01 -18.16 17.76
CA ALA A 59 -2.65 -18.18 17.26
C ALA A 59 -2.23 -16.85 16.62
N VAL A 60 -3.13 -16.24 15.82
CA VAL A 60 -2.90 -14.93 15.21
C VAL A 60 -2.75 -13.84 16.27
N VAL A 61 -3.66 -13.79 17.25
CA VAL A 61 -3.61 -12.81 18.34
C VAL A 61 -2.33 -12.96 19.15
N ARG A 62 -1.95 -14.19 19.53
CA ARG A 62 -0.71 -14.45 20.26
C ARG A 62 0.52 -13.99 19.49
N HIS A 63 0.55 -14.21 18.18
CA HIS A 63 1.67 -13.75 17.35
C HIS A 63 1.74 -12.22 17.29
N ALA A 64 0.61 -11.55 17.10
CA ALA A 64 0.53 -10.09 17.12
C ALA A 64 0.99 -9.50 18.47
N GLU A 65 0.55 -10.06 19.59
CA GLU A 65 0.98 -9.64 20.93
C GLU A 65 2.47 -9.87 21.16
N GLN A 66 3.03 -10.95 20.62
CA GLN A 66 4.46 -11.24 20.74
C GLN A 66 5.28 -10.15 20.05
N ILE A 67 4.88 -9.73 18.85
CA ILE A 67 5.52 -8.63 18.10
C ILE A 67 5.48 -7.32 18.89
N GLN A 68 4.34 -7.00 19.53
CA GLN A 68 4.22 -5.79 20.36
C GLN A 68 5.14 -5.78 21.59
N LYS A 69 5.50 -6.97 22.09
CA LYS A 69 6.39 -7.15 23.25
C LYS A 69 7.86 -7.14 22.86
N TRP A 70 8.21 -7.15 21.57
CA TRP A 70 9.59 -7.10 21.14
C TRP A 70 10.26 -5.80 21.58
N ARG A 71 11.53 -5.90 21.96
CA ARG A 71 12.31 -4.71 22.30
C ARG A 71 12.44 -3.84 21.06
N THR A 72 11.94 -2.61 21.15
CA THR A 72 12.15 -1.60 20.11
C THR A 72 13.64 -1.29 19.98
N VAL A 73 14.05 -0.97 18.75
CA VAL A 73 15.32 -0.32 18.46
C VAL A 73 15.44 1.01 19.22
N LYS A 74 16.66 1.42 19.57
CA LYS A 74 16.97 2.63 20.34
C LYS A 74 18.06 3.47 19.65
N GLY A 75 18.14 4.74 20.01
CA GLY A 75 19.17 5.67 19.53
C GLY A 75 19.15 5.78 18.00
N ASN A 76 20.32 5.75 17.38
CA ASN A 76 20.47 5.94 15.92
C ASN A 76 19.68 4.90 15.10
N TRP A 77 19.53 3.67 15.60
CA TRP A 77 18.71 2.65 14.94
C TRP A 77 17.23 2.99 14.96
N GLN A 78 16.75 3.58 16.05
CA GLN A 78 15.38 4.07 16.12
C GLN A 78 15.17 5.21 15.13
N ALA A 79 16.07 6.19 15.09
CA ALA A 79 16.00 7.29 14.14
C ALA A 79 15.99 6.79 12.68
N ALA A 80 16.85 5.84 12.34
CA ALA A 80 16.87 5.23 11.01
C ALA A 80 15.54 4.53 10.66
N TRP A 81 14.94 3.81 11.59
CA TRP A 81 13.62 3.17 11.39
C TRP A 81 12.49 4.18 11.26
N LEU A 82 12.57 5.31 11.96
CA LEU A 82 11.60 6.40 11.85
C LEU A 82 11.71 7.12 10.50
N LEU A 83 12.92 7.42 10.04
CA LEU A 83 13.12 7.92 8.67
C LEU A 83 12.63 6.90 7.63
N LYS A 84 12.83 5.61 7.89
CA LYS A 84 12.26 4.57 7.03
C LYS A 84 10.74 4.60 7.02
N ALA A 85 10.10 4.76 8.18
CA ALA A 85 8.65 4.91 8.28
C ALA A 85 8.15 6.10 7.45
N VAL A 86 8.83 7.26 7.53
CA VAL A 86 8.51 8.45 6.72
C VAL A 86 8.44 8.11 5.24
N THR A 87 9.44 7.39 4.72
CA THR A 87 9.48 6.99 3.29
C THR A 87 8.35 6.05 2.86
N CYS A 88 7.58 5.50 3.81
CA CYS A 88 6.44 4.65 3.55
C CYS A 88 5.10 5.34 3.85
N ILE A 89 5.07 6.62 4.28
CA ILE A 89 3.81 7.29 4.62
C ILE A 89 3.03 7.67 3.36
N ASP A 90 1.74 7.35 3.33
CA ASP A 90 0.76 8.03 2.49
C ASP A 90 0.18 9.17 3.32
N LEU A 91 0.69 10.39 3.13
CA LEU A 91 0.31 11.54 3.93
C LEU A 91 -1.09 11.99 3.51
N THR A 92 -2.05 11.80 4.42
CA THR A 92 -3.46 11.78 4.06
C THR A 92 -4.22 12.97 4.65
N THR A 93 -5.03 13.64 3.85
CA THR A 93 -6.17 14.43 4.32
C THR A 93 -7.44 13.97 3.62
N LEU A 94 -8.46 13.66 4.40
CA LEU A 94 -9.76 13.18 3.93
C LEU A 94 -10.85 13.77 4.82
N SER A 95 -10.83 15.09 4.98
CA SER A 95 -11.78 15.83 5.78
C SER A 95 -12.86 16.46 4.92
N GLY A 96 -14.06 16.62 5.48
CA GLY A 96 -15.18 17.26 4.76
C GLY A 96 -14.93 18.76 4.49
N ASP A 97 -14.02 19.37 5.24
CA ASP A 97 -13.60 20.77 5.12
C ASP A 97 -12.28 20.95 4.36
N ASP A 98 -11.83 19.95 3.58
CA ASP A 98 -10.63 20.07 2.77
C ASP A 98 -10.72 21.17 1.70
N THR A 99 -9.73 22.06 1.70
CA THR A 99 -9.62 23.23 0.81
C THR A 99 -8.36 23.15 -0.04
N PRO A 100 -8.27 23.88 -1.16
CA PRO A 100 -7.01 23.95 -1.90
C PRO A 100 -5.82 24.37 -1.02
N SER A 101 -6.05 25.29 -0.07
CA SER A 101 -5.01 25.79 0.84
C SER A 101 -4.46 24.75 1.82
N ASN A 102 -5.32 23.89 2.40
CA ASN A 102 -4.83 22.85 3.31
C ASN A 102 -4.13 21.71 2.55
N VAL A 103 -4.60 21.36 1.35
CA VAL A 103 -3.96 20.39 0.45
C VAL A 103 -2.61 20.91 -0.04
N HIS A 104 -2.50 22.21 -0.30
CA HIS A 104 -1.22 22.83 -0.60
C HIS A 104 -0.21 22.64 0.54
N ARG A 105 -0.60 22.96 1.79
CA ARG A 105 0.26 22.72 2.97
C ARG A 105 0.64 21.25 3.12
N LEU A 106 -0.31 20.34 2.93
CA LEU A 106 -0.07 18.89 2.96
C LEU A 106 1.01 18.48 1.94
N CYS A 107 0.96 19.00 0.72
CA CYS A 107 1.93 18.68 -0.33
C CYS A 107 3.34 19.21 0.00
N PHE A 108 3.44 20.41 0.58
CA PHE A 108 4.72 20.93 1.05
C PHE A 108 5.29 20.11 2.20
N LYS A 109 4.44 19.71 3.16
CA LYS A 109 4.83 18.81 4.25
C LYS A 109 5.24 17.42 3.74
N ALA A 110 4.57 16.91 2.71
CA ALA A 110 4.92 15.65 2.06
C ALA A 110 6.33 15.68 1.42
N LYS A 111 6.68 16.79 0.77
CA LYS A 111 8.01 17.02 0.20
C LYS A 111 9.08 17.26 1.27
N HIS A 112 8.73 17.92 2.37
CA HIS A 112 9.62 18.27 3.46
C HIS A 112 9.14 17.66 4.79
N PRO A 113 9.15 16.32 4.92
CA PRO A 113 8.55 15.65 6.05
C PRO A 113 9.24 15.95 7.38
N ILE A 114 10.56 16.15 7.33
CA ILE A 114 11.44 16.42 8.47
C ILE A 114 12.23 17.69 8.18
N ARG A 115 12.39 18.56 9.19
CA ARG A 115 13.21 19.78 9.09
C ARG A 115 14.64 19.48 8.63
N GLU A 116 15.17 20.31 7.73
CA GLU A 116 16.41 20.03 7.01
C GLU A 116 17.66 20.01 7.92
N ASP A 117 17.71 20.85 8.94
CA ASP A 117 18.80 20.88 9.93
C ASP A 117 18.86 19.59 10.76
N LEU A 118 17.70 19.00 11.11
CA LEU A 118 17.63 17.70 11.78
C LEU A 118 18.19 16.59 10.88
N LEU A 119 17.85 16.63 9.59
CA LEU A 119 18.42 15.70 8.60
C LEU A 119 19.93 15.91 8.45
N LYS A 120 20.43 17.15 8.46
CA LYS A 120 21.88 17.46 8.42
C LYS A 120 22.59 16.91 9.65
N ALA A 121 22.04 17.09 10.84
CA ALA A 121 22.61 16.59 12.09
C ALA A 121 22.74 15.05 12.13
N MET A 122 21.91 14.33 11.37
CA MET A 122 21.96 12.87 11.23
C MET A 122 22.66 12.39 9.95
N ASP A 123 23.24 13.29 9.13
CA ASP A 123 23.84 12.99 7.82
C ASP A 123 22.85 12.35 6.80
N MET A 124 21.62 12.83 6.78
CA MET A 124 20.50 12.32 5.97
C MET A 124 19.90 13.33 4.99
N HIS A 125 20.43 14.55 4.93
CA HIS A 125 19.87 15.67 4.16
C HIS A 125 19.90 15.47 2.63
N ASP A 126 20.82 14.66 2.12
CA ASP A 126 21.01 14.35 0.70
C ASP A 126 20.31 13.04 0.27
N LYS A 127 19.66 12.32 1.19
CA LYS A 127 19.06 11.00 0.94
C LYS A 127 17.67 11.04 0.31
N GLY A 128 17.16 12.24 0.00
CA GLY A 128 15.86 12.41 -0.66
C GLY A 128 14.69 11.90 0.17
N ILE A 129 14.71 12.09 1.49
CA ILE A 129 13.63 11.63 2.38
C ILE A 129 12.36 12.45 2.12
N THR A 130 11.41 11.83 1.45
CA THR A 130 10.04 12.31 1.28
C THR A 130 9.05 11.27 1.78
N VAL A 131 7.77 11.63 1.89
CA VAL A 131 6.71 10.63 2.04
C VAL A 131 6.53 9.82 0.75
N ALA A 132 5.82 8.69 0.83
CA ALA A 132 5.59 7.81 -0.32
C ALA A 132 4.53 8.34 -1.28
N ALA A 133 3.46 8.92 -0.75
CA ALA A 133 2.37 9.53 -1.53
C ALA A 133 1.63 10.61 -0.72
N VAL A 134 0.84 11.42 -1.42
CA VAL A 134 -0.20 12.28 -0.82
C VAL A 134 -1.56 11.67 -1.13
N CYS A 135 -2.42 11.49 -0.13
CA CYS A 135 -3.76 10.91 -0.32
C CYS A 135 -4.86 11.94 -0.02
N VAL A 136 -5.75 12.15 -1.00
CA VAL A 136 -6.82 13.16 -0.95
C VAL A 136 -8.15 12.64 -1.50
N TYR A 137 -9.23 13.41 -1.35
CA TYR A 137 -10.48 13.17 -2.06
C TYR A 137 -10.35 13.50 -3.56
N PRO A 138 -11.18 12.90 -4.44
CA PRO A 138 -11.16 13.17 -5.89
C PRO A 138 -11.23 14.65 -6.23
N ALA A 139 -12.05 15.43 -5.50
CA ALA A 139 -12.22 16.86 -5.69
C ALA A 139 -10.95 17.70 -5.45
N ARG A 140 -9.93 17.12 -4.81
CA ARG A 140 -8.66 17.78 -4.45
C ARG A 140 -7.45 17.22 -5.19
N VAL A 141 -7.64 16.24 -6.08
CA VAL A 141 -6.55 15.61 -6.84
C VAL A 141 -5.80 16.65 -7.67
N THR A 142 -6.53 17.48 -8.44
CA THR A 142 -5.93 18.53 -9.28
C THR A 142 -5.13 19.53 -8.45
N ASP A 143 -5.63 19.91 -7.27
CA ASP A 143 -4.94 20.82 -6.34
C ASP A 143 -3.59 20.23 -5.89
N ALA A 144 -3.60 18.95 -5.47
CA ALA A 144 -2.40 18.25 -5.02
C ALA A 144 -1.38 18.04 -6.16
N VAL A 145 -1.83 17.60 -7.33
CA VAL A 145 -0.99 17.38 -8.51
C VAL A 145 -0.31 18.67 -8.95
N ASN A 146 -1.07 19.76 -9.05
CA ASN A 146 -0.53 21.06 -9.44
C ASN A 146 0.47 21.59 -8.41
N THR A 147 0.17 21.43 -7.12
CA THR A 147 1.08 21.86 -6.04
C THR A 147 2.41 21.11 -6.09
N LEU A 148 2.38 19.77 -6.17
CA LEU A 148 3.60 18.96 -6.20
C LEU A 148 4.42 19.23 -7.46
N LYS A 149 3.76 19.39 -8.61
CA LYS A 149 4.42 19.76 -9.87
C LYS A 149 5.08 21.14 -9.78
N ALA A 150 4.39 22.14 -9.24
CA ALA A 150 4.94 23.48 -9.04
C ALA A 150 6.14 23.47 -8.07
N ALA A 151 6.12 22.57 -7.08
CA ALA A 151 7.23 22.34 -6.17
C ALA A 151 8.37 21.49 -6.78
N GLY A 152 8.29 21.07 -8.06
CA GLY A 152 9.30 20.22 -8.70
C GLY A 152 9.43 18.84 -8.05
N CYS A 153 8.33 18.29 -7.54
CA CYS A 153 8.29 17.05 -6.77
C CYS A 153 7.48 15.96 -7.49
N ASN A 154 7.99 14.73 -7.46
CA ASN A 154 7.39 13.57 -8.14
C ASN A 154 6.66 12.60 -7.20
N ILE A 155 6.31 13.05 -5.98
CA ILE A 155 5.50 12.24 -5.06
C ILE A 155 4.14 11.94 -5.74
N PRO A 156 3.71 10.67 -5.85
CA PRO A 156 2.44 10.35 -6.46
C PRO A 156 1.27 10.85 -5.62
N VAL A 157 0.22 11.32 -6.30
CA VAL A 157 -1.07 11.62 -5.67
C VAL A 157 -1.95 10.37 -5.73
N ALA A 158 -2.37 9.92 -4.56
CA ALA A 158 -3.40 8.92 -4.36
C ALA A 158 -4.76 9.59 -4.16
N SER A 159 -5.82 9.00 -4.72
CA SER A 159 -7.20 9.41 -4.45
C SER A 159 -7.98 8.25 -3.86
N VAL A 160 -8.79 8.51 -2.83
CA VAL A 160 -9.86 7.56 -2.49
C VAL A 160 -10.95 7.58 -3.55
N ALA A 161 -11.60 6.44 -3.79
CA ALA A 161 -12.68 6.29 -4.75
C ALA A 161 -13.60 5.11 -4.41
N ALA A 162 -14.51 4.79 -5.33
CA ALA A 162 -15.46 3.67 -5.25
C ALA A 162 -16.45 3.80 -4.08
N GLY A 163 -17.01 5.00 -3.89
CA GLY A 163 -18.00 5.28 -2.86
C GLY A 163 -17.40 5.44 -1.47
N PHE A 164 -16.17 5.93 -1.38
CA PHE A 164 -15.51 6.14 -0.10
C PHE A 164 -16.33 7.07 0.82
N PRO A 165 -16.43 6.79 2.14
CA PRO A 165 -15.86 5.62 2.84
C PRO A 165 -16.78 4.39 2.88
N SER A 166 -18.06 4.52 2.54
CA SER A 166 -19.07 3.49 2.78
C SER A 166 -19.00 2.31 1.81
N GLY A 167 -18.48 2.53 0.59
CA GLY A 167 -18.52 1.53 -0.49
C GLY A 167 -19.93 1.21 -0.98
N GLN A 168 -20.96 1.94 -0.52
CA GLN A 168 -22.39 1.69 -0.77
C GLN A 168 -22.91 2.57 -1.91
N THR A 169 -22.19 2.58 -3.03
CA THR A 169 -22.62 3.26 -4.26
C THR A 169 -22.75 2.23 -5.39
N PRO A 170 -23.65 2.45 -6.36
CA PRO A 170 -23.75 1.59 -7.54
C PRO A 170 -22.42 1.44 -8.26
N LEU A 171 -22.18 0.28 -8.87
CA LEU A 171 -20.91 -0.04 -9.52
C LEU A 171 -20.56 0.99 -10.61
N GLU A 172 -21.54 1.43 -11.40
CA GLU A 172 -21.35 2.42 -12.46
C GLU A 172 -20.78 3.74 -11.90
N THR A 173 -21.28 4.16 -10.74
CA THR A 173 -20.79 5.34 -10.02
C THR A 173 -19.37 5.13 -9.50
N LYS A 174 -19.07 3.95 -8.94
CA LYS A 174 -17.71 3.61 -8.50
C LYS A 174 -16.70 3.72 -9.65
N LEU A 175 -17.04 3.12 -10.79
CA LEU A 175 -16.19 3.13 -11.98
C LEU A 175 -16.02 4.54 -12.54
N ALA A 176 -17.08 5.35 -12.54
CA ALA A 176 -17.01 6.75 -12.97
C ALA A 176 -16.07 7.58 -12.05
N GLU A 177 -16.20 7.42 -10.73
CA GLU A 177 -15.35 8.11 -9.75
C GLU A 177 -13.87 7.76 -9.93
N ILE A 178 -13.55 6.48 -10.14
CA ILE A 178 -12.19 6.01 -10.42
C ILE A 178 -11.64 6.68 -11.69
N ARG A 179 -12.37 6.65 -12.80
CA ARG A 179 -11.94 7.24 -14.08
C ARG A 179 -11.71 8.75 -13.95
N LEU A 180 -12.58 9.45 -13.23
CA LEU A 180 -12.44 10.89 -12.96
C LEU A 180 -11.19 11.18 -12.13
N ALA A 181 -10.94 10.43 -11.06
CA ALA A 181 -9.74 10.62 -10.24
C ALA A 181 -8.45 10.41 -11.06
N VAL A 182 -8.41 9.40 -11.92
CA VAL A 182 -7.30 9.18 -12.87
C VAL A 182 -7.17 10.35 -13.85
N GLN A 183 -8.28 10.83 -14.41
CA GLN A 183 -8.31 11.98 -15.32
C GLN A 183 -7.79 13.27 -14.65
N TYR A 184 -8.09 13.47 -13.36
CA TYR A 184 -7.56 14.59 -12.58
C TYR A 184 -6.07 14.45 -12.25
N GLY A 185 -5.46 13.32 -12.57
CA GLY A 185 -4.02 13.11 -12.50
C GLY A 185 -3.57 12.21 -11.35
N ALA A 186 -4.48 11.60 -10.59
CA ALA A 186 -4.11 10.62 -9.58
C ALA A 186 -3.31 9.49 -10.23
N ARG A 187 -2.19 9.12 -9.59
CA ARG A 187 -1.34 7.99 -10.02
C ARG A 187 -1.61 6.73 -9.20
N GLU A 188 -2.36 6.87 -8.12
CA GLU A 188 -2.80 5.76 -7.31
C GLU A 188 -4.26 5.95 -6.91
N ILE A 189 -5.03 4.86 -6.84
CA ILE A 189 -6.44 4.88 -6.49
C ILE A 189 -6.68 3.90 -5.34
N ASP A 190 -7.22 4.41 -4.23
CA ASP A 190 -7.62 3.64 -3.07
C ASP A 190 -9.14 3.35 -3.14
N ILE A 191 -9.53 2.18 -3.66
CA ILE A 191 -10.94 1.79 -3.83
C ILE A 191 -11.50 1.15 -2.55
N VAL A 192 -12.80 1.31 -2.29
CA VAL A 192 -13.52 0.62 -1.21
C VAL A 192 -14.38 -0.51 -1.76
N ILE A 193 -14.22 -1.72 -1.23
CA ILE A 193 -15.03 -2.86 -1.64
C ILE A 193 -16.49 -2.75 -1.15
N SER A 194 -17.39 -3.42 -1.85
CA SER A 194 -18.72 -3.74 -1.34
C SER A 194 -18.62 -4.79 -0.22
N ARG A 195 -18.56 -4.32 1.03
CA ARG A 195 -18.51 -5.18 2.24
C ARG A 195 -19.66 -6.19 2.29
N SER A 196 -20.83 -5.86 1.74
CA SER A 196 -22.00 -6.75 1.65
C SER A 196 -21.70 -8.05 0.91
N LEU A 197 -20.86 -8.01 -0.13
CA LEU A 197 -20.45 -9.19 -0.90
C LEU A 197 -19.60 -10.13 -0.03
N VAL A 198 -18.70 -9.58 0.79
CA VAL A 198 -17.92 -10.37 1.75
C VAL A 198 -18.82 -11.00 2.81
N LEU A 199 -19.70 -10.20 3.41
CA LEU A 199 -20.57 -10.64 4.51
C LEU A 199 -21.61 -11.68 4.08
N SER A 200 -22.00 -11.67 2.80
CA SER A 200 -22.91 -12.66 2.21
C SER A 200 -22.18 -13.80 1.48
N GLY A 201 -20.84 -13.84 1.51
CA GLY A 201 -20.04 -14.88 0.86
C GLY A 201 -20.06 -14.87 -0.67
N GLN A 202 -20.43 -13.75 -1.30
CA GLN A 202 -20.47 -13.55 -2.75
C GLN A 202 -19.07 -13.21 -3.30
N TRP A 203 -18.16 -14.18 -3.25
CA TRP A 203 -16.75 -13.98 -3.62
C TRP A 203 -16.53 -13.72 -5.10
N GLU A 204 -17.30 -14.35 -5.99
CA GLU A 204 -17.25 -14.10 -7.44
C GLU A 204 -17.71 -12.68 -7.76
N GLY A 205 -18.77 -12.20 -7.11
CA GLY A 205 -19.23 -10.82 -7.24
C GLY A 205 -18.17 -9.82 -6.76
N LEU A 206 -17.48 -10.12 -5.65
CA LEU A 206 -16.39 -9.30 -5.16
C LEU A 206 -15.21 -9.27 -6.13
N TYR A 207 -14.83 -10.42 -6.68
CA TYR A 207 -13.78 -10.52 -7.69
C TYR A 207 -14.10 -9.65 -8.91
N GLU A 208 -15.32 -9.77 -9.44
CA GLU A 208 -15.73 -9.04 -10.63
C GLU A 208 -15.84 -7.53 -10.38
N GLU A 209 -16.34 -7.10 -9.22
CA GLU A 209 -16.32 -5.68 -8.82
C GLU A 209 -14.89 -5.13 -8.83
N ILE A 210 -13.95 -5.82 -8.18
CA ILE A 210 -12.56 -5.35 -8.06
C ILE A 210 -11.86 -5.40 -9.43
N ARG A 211 -12.13 -6.42 -10.25
CA ARG A 211 -11.58 -6.54 -11.61
C ARG A 211 -11.99 -5.36 -12.49
N GLN A 212 -13.27 -4.97 -12.43
CA GLN A 212 -13.76 -3.80 -13.16
C GLN A 212 -13.16 -2.50 -12.61
N CYS A 213 -12.98 -2.39 -11.29
CA CYS A 213 -12.28 -1.25 -10.69
C CYS A 213 -10.82 -1.16 -11.16
N ARG A 214 -10.12 -2.30 -11.24
CA ARG A 214 -8.74 -2.40 -11.76
C ARG A 214 -8.67 -1.96 -13.21
N GLU A 215 -9.61 -2.39 -14.04
CA GLU A 215 -9.71 -1.94 -15.44
C GLU A 215 -9.94 -0.42 -15.52
N ALA A 216 -10.84 0.13 -14.70
CA ALA A 216 -11.11 1.57 -14.65
C ALA A 216 -9.91 2.42 -14.18
N CYS A 217 -8.99 1.85 -13.39
CA CYS A 217 -7.78 2.53 -12.94
C CYS A 217 -6.74 2.74 -14.06
N GLY A 218 -6.83 2.01 -15.19
CA GLY A 218 -5.84 2.09 -16.28
C GLY A 218 -4.42 1.80 -15.78
N GLU A 219 -3.50 2.74 -15.95
CA GLU A 219 -2.10 2.64 -15.49
C GLU A 219 -1.88 3.04 -14.02
N ALA A 220 -2.89 3.62 -13.35
CA ALA A 220 -2.76 4.04 -11.95
C ALA A 220 -2.64 2.81 -11.03
N HIS A 221 -1.80 2.85 -10.01
CA HIS A 221 -1.73 1.75 -9.03
C HIS A 221 -3.03 1.69 -8.21
N MET A 222 -3.58 0.49 -8.02
CA MET A 222 -4.82 0.28 -7.26
C MET A 222 -4.53 -0.31 -5.89
N LYS A 223 -5.07 0.33 -4.84
CA LYS A 223 -5.06 -0.17 -3.48
C LYS A 223 -6.49 -0.51 -3.07
N THR A 224 -6.75 -1.77 -2.75
CA THR A 224 -8.09 -2.21 -2.37
C THR A 224 -8.27 -2.11 -0.86
N ILE A 225 -9.13 -1.21 -0.40
CA ILE A 225 -9.54 -1.08 1.00
C ILE A 225 -10.57 -2.16 1.32
N LEU A 226 -10.23 -3.05 2.25
CA LEU A 226 -11.10 -4.14 2.68
C LEU A 226 -12.07 -3.74 3.79
N ALA A 227 -11.78 -2.65 4.52
CA ALA A 227 -12.52 -2.24 5.72
C ALA A 227 -12.64 -3.36 6.75
N THR A 228 -11.48 -3.91 7.12
CA THR A 228 -11.35 -5.17 7.86
C THR A 228 -12.09 -5.22 9.19
N GLY A 229 -12.26 -4.10 9.88
CA GLY A 229 -13.02 -4.02 11.14
C GLY A 229 -14.52 -4.32 10.99
N GLU A 230 -15.03 -4.32 9.76
CA GLU A 230 -16.46 -4.54 9.45
C GLU A 230 -16.69 -5.85 8.68
N LEU A 231 -15.66 -6.70 8.50
CA LEU A 231 -15.77 -7.97 7.77
C LEU A 231 -16.17 -9.16 8.67
N GLY A 232 -16.36 -8.92 9.97
CA GLY A 232 -16.88 -9.88 10.95
C GLY A 232 -15.90 -10.97 11.41
N SER A 233 -14.99 -11.45 10.55
CA SER A 233 -14.01 -12.47 10.94
C SER A 233 -12.67 -12.34 10.21
N LEU A 234 -11.61 -12.84 10.86
CA LEU A 234 -10.28 -12.93 10.25
C LEU A 234 -10.26 -13.86 9.01
N ALA A 235 -11.14 -14.87 8.97
CA ALA A 235 -11.29 -15.71 7.78
C ALA A 235 -11.81 -14.89 6.60
N ASN A 236 -12.80 -14.02 6.81
CA ASN A 236 -13.30 -13.12 5.77
C ASN A 236 -12.22 -12.12 5.31
N VAL A 237 -11.42 -11.60 6.24
CA VAL A 237 -10.27 -10.73 5.90
C VAL A 237 -9.29 -11.45 4.99
N TYR A 238 -8.92 -12.70 5.29
CA TYR A 238 -8.03 -13.49 4.44
C TYR A 238 -8.63 -13.70 3.05
N LYS A 239 -9.90 -14.15 2.98
CA LYS A 239 -10.59 -14.45 1.72
C LYS A 239 -10.71 -13.19 0.84
N ALA A 240 -11.13 -12.07 1.43
CA ALA A 240 -11.21 -10.78 0.73
C ALA A 240 -9.83 -10.29 0.25
N SER A 241 -8.77 -10.52 1.03
CA SER A 241 -7.40 -10.22 0.61
C SER A 241 -7.00 -11.03 -0.62
N MET A 242 -7.24 -12.35 -0.62
CA MET A 242 -6.95 -13.21 -1.75
C MET A 242 -7.75 -12.81 -3.00
N ILE A 243 -9.06 -12.56 -2.85
CA ILE A 243 -9.90 -12.11 -3.97
C ILE A 243 -9.42 -10.78 -4.54
N ALA A 244 -9.05 -9.80 -3.70
CA ALA A 244 -8.55 -8.52 -4.17
C ALA A 244 -7.24 -8.66 -4.96
N MET A 245 -6.29 -9.48 -4.48
CA MET A 245 -5.05 -9.76 -5.21
C MET A 245 -5.32 -10.52 -6.50
N MET A 246 -6.23 -11.49 -6.46
CA MET A 246 -6.62 -12.25 -7.65
C MET A 246 -7.28 -11.36 -8.71
N ALA A 247 -8.02 -10.33 -8.30
CA ALA A 247 -8.66 -9.38 -9.20
C ALA A 247 -7.68 -8.29 -9.72
N GLY A 248 -6.41 -8.35 -9.35
CA GLY A 248 -5.35 -7.47 -9.86
C GLY A 248 -5.03 -6.26 -8.99
N SER A 249 -5.32 -6.29 -7.68
CA SER A 249 -4.93 -5.20 -6.78
C SER A 249 -3.42 -5.15 -6.56
N ASP A 250 -2.80 -3.98 -6.73
CA ASP A 250 -1.37 -3.76 -6.48
C ASP A 250 -1.05 -3.70 -4.98
N PHE A 251 -2.01 -3.24 -4.18
CA PHE A 251 -1.96 -3.23 -2.72
C PHE A 251 -3.26 -3.73 -2.12
N ILE A 252 -3.18 -4.41 -0.98
CA ILE A 252 -4.33 -4.57 -0.09
C ILE A 252 -4.19 -3.63 1.12
N LYS A 253 -5.28 -2.91 1.42
CA LYS A 253 -5.35 -1.88 2.45
C LYS A 253 -6.36 -2.27 3.52
N THR A 254 -6.02 -2.08 4.80
CA THR A 254 -6.85 -2.55 5.91
C THR A 254 -8.19 -1.82 5.96
N SER A 255 -8.17 -0.49 6.07
CA SER A 255 -9.33 0.30 6.51
C SER A 255 -9.43 1.63 5.78
N THR A 256 -10.59 2.26 5.79
CA THR A 256 -10.76 3.61 5.21
C THR A 256 -10.18 4.69 6.12
N GLY A 257 -10.02 4.40 7.41
CA GLY A 257 -9.66 5.40 8.42
C GLY A 257 -10.90 6.10 9.01
N LYS A 258 -12.11 5.65 8.64
CA LYS A 258 -13.40 6.20 9.08
C LYS A 258 -14.21 5.21 9.90
N GLU A 259 -13.80 3.95 9.96
CA GLU A 259 -14.42 2.93 10.81
C GLU A 259 -14.09 3.14 12.30
N VAL A 260 -14.85 2.49 13.18
CA VAL A 260 -14.56 2.44 14.63
C VAL A 260 -13.27 1.66 14.89
N GLU A 261 -13.17 0.45 14.33
CA GLU A 261 -11.95 -0.36 14.36
C GLU A 261 -11.23 -0.28 13.01
N ASN A 262 -9.99 0.20 13.03
CA ASN A 262 -9.17 0.36 11.84
C ASN A 262 -8.05 -0.71 11.78
N ALA A 263 -6.82 -0.31 11.43
CA ALA A 263 -5.70 -1.24 11.38
C ALA A 263 -5.33 -1.77 12.77
N ILE A 264 -5.50 -3.08 12.96
CA ILE A 264 -4.98 -3.80 14.13
C ILE A 264 -3.98 -4.88 13.67
N LEU A 265 -2.99 -5.18 14.51
CA LEU A 265 -1.93 -6.13 14.15
C LEU A 265 -2.43 -7.55 13.83
N PRO A 266 -3.45 -8.12 14.51
CA PRO A 266 -4.02 -9.42 14.12
C PRO A 266 -4.52 -9.45 12.67
N VAL A 267 -5.19 -8.39 12.22
CA VAL A 267 -5.60 -8.23 10.81
C VAL A 267 -4.38 -8.13 9.91
N GLY A 268 -3.37 -7.36 10.31
CA GLY A 268 -2.11 -7.23 9.59
C GLY A 268 -1.42 -8.57 9.34
N VAL A 269 -1.31 -9.41 10.38
CA VAL A 269 -0.77 -10.78 10.28
C VAL A 269 -1.52 -11.59 9.21
N VAL A 270 -2.84 -11.56 9.24
CA VAL A 270 -3.69 -12.34 8.31
C VAL A 270 -3.51 -11.86 6.87
N MET A 271 -3.54 -10.54 6.64
CA MET A 271 -3.38 -9.96 5.30
C MET A 271 -1.97 -10.21 4.75
N MET A 272 -0.93 -10.08 5.56
CA MET A 272 0.45 -10.35 5.14
C MET A 272 0.68 -11.83 4.85
N ARG A 273 0.06 -12.74 5.61
CA ARG A 273 0.11 -14.17 5.28
C ARG A 273 -0.62 -14.49 3.97
N ALA A 274 -1.73 -13.81 3.68
CA ALA A 274 -2.37 -13.92 2.37
C ALA A 274 -1.42 -13.45 1.25
N ILE A 275 -0.76 -12.29 1.40
CA ILE A 275 0.23 -11.79 0.43
C ILE A 275 1.36 -12.80 0.22
N LYS A 276 1.90 -13.36 1.30
CA LYS A 276 2.99 -14.34 1.26
C LYS A 276 2.59 -15.59 0.48
N GLU A 277 1.41 -16.13 0.78
CA GLU A 277 0.86 -17.29 0.10
C GLU A 277 0.59 -17.00 -1.38
N PHE A 278 -0.01 -15.85 -1.69
CA PHE A 278 -0.24 -15.42 -3.07
C PHE A 278 1.07 -15.30 -3.85
N TYR A 279 2.11 -14.72 -3.25
CA TYR A 279 3.44 -14.64 -3.86
C TYR A 279 4.05 -16.03 -4.10
N TRP A 280 3.92 -16.97 -3.16
CA TRP A 280 4.43 -18.33 -3.34
C TRP A 280 3.73 -19.09 -4.47
N GLN A 281 2.43 -18.87 -4.64
CA GLN A 281 1.66 -19.54 -5.68
C GLN A 281 1.87 -18.91 -7.07
N THR A 282 2.05 -17.60 -7.14
CA THR A 282 1.95 -16.86 -8.41
C THR A 282 3.24 -16.17 -8.84
N GLY A 283 4.17 -15.92 -7.91
CA GLY A 283 5.37 -15.11 -8.13
C GLY A 283 5.12 -13.59 -8.15
N PHE A 284 3.88 -13.12 -8.03
CA PHE A 284 3.55 -11.69 -8.03
C PHE A 284 3.62 -11.08 -6.62
N LYS A 285 4.27 -9.92 -6.51
CA LYS A 285 4.37 -9.18 -5.25
C LYS A 285 3.25 -8.17 -5.16
N VAL A 286 2.46 -8.27 -4.08
CA VAL A 286 1.42 -7.30 -3.74
C VAL A 286 1.84 -6.54 -2.49
N GLY A 287 1.58 -5.24 -2.47
CA GLY A 287 1.87 -4.37 -1.35
C GLY A 287 0.86 -4.45 -0.21
N PHE A 288 1.29 -4.05 0.99
CA PHE A 288 0.46 -3.97 2.19
C PHE A 288 0.33 -2.53 2.68
N LYS A 289 -0.88 -2.08 3.01
CA LYS A 289 -1.13 -0.74 3.56
C LYS A 289 -2.03 -0.78 4.80
N PRO A 290 -1.48 -0.81 6.02
CA PRO A 290 -2.27 -0.53 7.21
C PRO A 290 -2.65 0.95 7.25
N ALA A 291 -3.91 1.22 7.54
CA ALA A 291 -4.46 2.57 7.53
C ALA A 291 -5.48 2.76 8.65
N GLY A 292 -5.51 3.99 9.21
CA GLY A 292 -6.40 4.39 10.29
C GLY A 292 -5.87 3.99 11.67
N GLY A 293 -5.90 4.94 12.61
CA GLY A 293 -5.53 4.73 14.02
C GLY A 293 -4.03 4.77 14.34
N ILE A 294 -3.14 4.70 13.34
CA ILE A 294 -1.67 4.76 13.53
C ILE A 294 -1.25 6.20 13.77
N ARG A 295 -0.89 6.53 15.01
CA ARG A 295 -0.62 7.92 15.44
C ARG A 295 0.78 8.13 15.98
N THR A 296 1.44 7.07 16.42
CA THR A 296 2.72 7.18 17.13
C THR A 296 3.88 6.54 16.36
N ALA A 297 5.07 7.11 16.55
CA ALA A 297 6.35 6.61 16.08
C ALA A 297 6.58 5.14 16.50
N LYS A 298 6.16 4.77 17.71
CA LYS A 298 6.23 3.39 18.21
C LYS A 298 5.34 2.43 17.41
N GLU A 299 4.11 2.84 17.09
CA GLU A 299 3.22 2.03 16.26
C GLU A 299 3.78 1.86 14.85
N ALA A 300 4.34 2.92 14.25
CA ALA A 300 4.99 2.82 12.94
C ALA A 300 6.15 1.82 12.92
N ILE A 301 7.02 1.85 13.94
CA ILE A 301 8.09 0.86 14.11
C ILE A 301 7.50 -0.55 14.25
N THR A 302 6.44 -0.71 15.03
CA THR A 302 5.79 -2.02 15.24
C THR A 302 5.25 -2.59 13.92
N TRP A 303 4.65 -1.76 13.07
CA TRP A 303 4.20 -2.17 11.74
C TRP A 303 5.37 -2.56 10.81
N LEU A 304 6.47 -1.78 10.80
CA LEU A 304 7.68 -2.13 10.04
C LEU A 304 8.28 -3.47 10.52
N MET A 305 8.29 -3.72 11.84
CA MET A 305 8.78 -4.98 12.42
C MET A 305 7.91 -6.14 11.96
N LEU A 306 6.58 -5.98 11.98
CA LEU A 306 5.66 -7.01 11.53
C LEU A 306 5.83 -7.34 10.04
N VAL A 307 5.97 -6.32 9.18
CA VAL A 307 6.24 -6.53 7.74
C VAL A 307 7.56 -7.26 7.53
N LYS A 308 8.61 -6.86 8.25
CA LYS A 308 9.92 -7.52 8.18
C LYS A 308 9.82 -8.99 8.56
N GLU A 309 9.02 -9.33 9.56
CA GLU A 309 8.87 -10.70 10.04
C GLU A 309 8.02 -11.56 9.10
N GLU A 310 6.86 -11.05 8.67
CA GLU A 310 5.92 -11.84 7.87
C GLU A 310 6.36 -11.94 6.39
N LEU A 311 6.83 -10.83 5.81
CA LEU A 311 7.12 -10.68 4.37
C LEU A 311 8.61 -10.48 4.04
N GLY A 312 9.43 -10.08 5.00
CA GLY A 312 10.85 -9.84 4.80
C GLY A 312 11.21 -8.39 4.44
N VAL A 313 12.52 -8.11 4.44
CA VAL A 313 13.07 -6.75 4.24
C VAL A 313 12.72 -6.17 2.87
N GLU A 314 12.52 -7.01 1.85
CA GLU A 314 12.21 -6.54 0.51
C GLU A 314 10.87 -5.79 0.43
N TRP A 315 9.91 -6.13 1.29
CA TRP A 315 8.62 -5.44 1.37
C TRP A 315 8.69 -4.11 2.11
N LEU A 316 9.81 -3.80 2.79
CA LEU A 316 10.02 -2.49 3.41
C LEU A 316 10.45 -1.46 2.35
N LYS A 317 9.64 -1.26 1.31
CA LYS A 317 9.86 -0.27 0.25
C LYS A 317 8.53 0.40 -0.07
N PRO A 318 8.51 1.68 -0.47
CA PRO A 318 7.26 2.38 -0.78
C PRO A 318 6.43 1.68 -1.86
N GLU A 319 7.04 0.88 -2.74
CA GLU A 319 6.32 0.12 -3.77
C GLU A 319 5.55 -1.08 -3.21
N LEU A 320 5.84 -1.51 -1.98
CA LEU A 320 5.27 -2.73 -1.37
C LEU A 320 4.74 -2.53 0.07
N PHE A 321 5.02 -1.40 0.71
CA PHE A 321 4.50 -1.09 2.03
C PHE A 321 4.19 0.40 2.18
N ARG A 322 3.00 0.69 2.71
CA ARG A 322 2.54 2.06 2.98
C ARG A 322 1.92 2.19 4.37
N LEU A 323 2.11 3.32 5.03
CA LEU A 323 1.39 3.70 6.26
C LEU A 323 0.35 4.77 5.90
N GLY A 324 -0.94 4.43 5.95
CA GLY A 324 -2.01 5.40 5.74
C GLY A 324 -2.27 6.21 7.01
N ALA A 325 -1.75 7.43 7.08
CA ALA A 325 -1.84 8.28 8.27
C ALA A 325 -1.91 9.77 7.96
N SER A 326 -2.55 10.52 8.86
CA SER A 326 -2.64 11.99 8.82
C SER A 326 -1.71 12.65 9.85
N SER A 327 -1.77 12.23 11.12
CA SER A 327 -1.02 12.84 12.23
C SER A 327 0.31 12.14 12.58
N LEU A 328 0.55 10.94 12.05
CA LEU A 328 1.73 10.14 12.40
C LEU A 328 3.05 10.86 12.10
N LEU A 329 3.11 11.57 10.97
CA LEU A 329 4.34 12.24 10.54
C LEU A 329 4.81 13.27 11.57
N GLU A 330 3.87 13.99 12.18
CA GLU A 330 4.18 14.99 13.21
C GLU A 330 4.80 14.33 14.46
N ASP A 331 4.25 13.20 14.91
CA ASP A 331 4.82 12.47 16.06
C ASP A 331 6.22 11.92 15.73
N ILE A 332 6.42 11.39 14.52
CA ILE A 332 7.75 10.95 14.07
C ILE A 332 8.74 12.11 14.10
N GLU A 333 8.38 13.27 13.58
CA GLU A 333 9.26 14.44 13.57
C GLU A 333 9.59 14.91 14.99
N LYS A 334 8.63 14.90 15.93
CA LYS A 334 8.88 15.18 17.35
C LYS A 334 9.91 14.22 17.94
N GLN A 335 9.84 12.92 17.63
CA GLN A 335 10.82 11.94 18.10
C GLN A 335 12.21 12.16 17.49
N ILE A 336 12.29 12.52 16.20
CA ILE A 336 13.55 12.86 15.53
C ILE A 336 14.15 14.13 16.13
N PHE A 337 13.34 15.17 16.37
CA PHE A 337 13.78 16.39 17.02
C PHE A 337 14.37 16.10 18.39
N HIS A 338 13.67 15.34 19.24
CA HIS A 338 14.18 14.95 20.55
C HIS A 338 15.45 14.11 20.45
N HIS A 339 15.55 13.21 19.48
CA HIS A 339 16.77 12.43 19.25
C HIS A 339 17.99 13.31 18.94
N VAL A 340 17.82 14.36 18.13
CA VAL A 340 18.90 15.26 17.70
C VAL A 340 19.24 16.29 18.78
N THR A 341 18.24 16.88 19.44
CA THR A 341 18.43 18.04 20.32
C THR A 341 18.45 17.70 21.81
N GLY A 342 17.93 16.53 22.19
CA GLY A 342 17.67 16.17 23.59
C GLY A 342 16.50 16.93 24.23
N SER A 343 15.74 17.71 23.46
CA SER A 343 14.61 18.54 23.94
C SER A 343 13.30 18.15 23.26
N TYR A 344 12.16 18.44 23.89
CA TYR A 344 10.85 18.21 23.28
C TYR A 344 10.48 19.37 22.36
N ALA A 345 10.03 19.06 21.15
CA ALA A 345 9.63 20.05 20.16
C ALA A 345 8.33 20.77 20.52
N LEU A 346 8.28 22.09 20.30
CA LEU A 346 7.05 22.87 20.21
C LEU A 346 6.51 22.84 18.78
N GLN A 347 5.28 23.32 18.56
CA GLN A 347 4.68 23.26 17.22
C GLN A 347 5.51 24.02 16.17
N HIS A 348 5.99 25.23 16.48
CA HIS A 348 6.80 26.02 15.55
C HIS A 348 8.20 25.44 15.26
N ASP A 349 8.63 24.42 16.01
CA ASP A 349 9.90 23.73 15.76
C ASP A 349 9.80 22.72 14.62
N LEU A 350 8.59 22.30 14.26
CA LEU A 350 8.34 21.25 13.26
C LEU A 350 8.28 21.83 11.85
N ALA A 351 8.69 21.06 10.84
CA ALA A 351 8.68 21.55 9.47
C ALA A 351 7.26 21.88 9.01
N MET A 352 7.05 23.11 8.52
CA MET A 352 5.78 23.57 7.93
C MET A 352 4.56 23.46 8.87
N ALA A 353 4.77 23.70 10.17
CA ALA A 353 3.78 23.60 11.24
C ALA A 353 2.79 24.76 11.36
#